data_AF-A0A536ASH4-F1
#
_entry.id   AF-A0A536ASH4-F1
#
_cell.length_a   1.000
_cell.length_b   1.000
_cell.length_c   1.000
_cell.angle_alpha   90.00
_cell.angle_beta   90.00
_cell.angle_gamma   90.00
#
_symmetry.space_group_name_H-M   'P 1'
#
loop_
_entity.id
_entity.type
_entity.pdbx_description
1 polymer ?
#
loop_
_entity_poly.entity_id
_entity_poly.type
_entity_poly.pdbx_seq_one_letter_code
_entity_poly.pdbx_strand_id
1 'polypeptide(L)'
;MRDAYVETLPAVTFGLVRVRDNAVTLGPIELLRFGPPRVTTDAVEWPIEGGLLARRPGGRWRIQAADGRVVATASGYPPRLPRPIYVLTHLQVHQLFTRLYLLRLRGREPAPGPPAGPRDRRRAAMIDVAFCFTLAGFIGRRRRRLRRTLVIAAAYHVACWSISGRTLGGLVMRQRVVAVDASRLTPAQAIFRLALLPAYWITRRPLQDELASTEVITD
;
A
#
# COMPACT_ATOMS: atom_id res chain seq x y z
N MET A 1 17.12 15.85 -0.30
CA MET A 1 15.78 15.32 -0.71
C MET A 1 15.86 13.96 -1.39
N ARG A 2 16.76 13.73 -2.36
CA ARG A 2 17.01 12.40 -2.94
C ARG A 2 17.39 11.37 -1.88
N ASP A 3 18.30 11.72 -0.99
CA ASP A 3 18.79 10.80 0.04
C ASP A 3 17.66 10.42 0.99
N ALA A 4 16.84 11.38 1.44
CA ALA A 4 15.67 11.10 2.28
C ALA A 4 14.61 10.19 1.60
N TYR A 5 14.40 10.28 0.29
CA TYR A 5 13.49 9.40 -0.47
C TYR A 5 14.10 8.01 -0.71
N VAL A 6 15.40 7.96 -1.04
CA VAL A 6 16.17 6.72 -1.24
C VAL A 6 16.34 5.95 0.07
N GLU A 7 16.49 6.63 1.18
CA GLU A 7 16.69 6.07 2.52
C GLU A 7 15.38 5.56 3.12
N THR A 8 14.24 6.13 2.72
CA THR A 8 12.90 5.67 3.15
C THR A 8 12.30 4.59 2.26
N LEU A 9 12.76 4.44 1.02
CA LEU A 9 12.32 3.37 0.11
C LEU A 9 12.50 1.96 0.72
N PRO A 10 13.63 1.61 1.36
CA PRO A 10 13.77 0.38 2.12
C PRO A 10 12.77 0.29 3.28
N ALA A 11 12.57 1.36 4.06
CA ALA A 11 11.64 1.32 5.18
C ALA A 11 10.17 1.11 4.75
N VAL A 12 9.80 1.60 3.56
CA VAL A 12 8.44 1.53 3.00
C VAL A 12 8.20 0.23 2.21
N THR A 13 9.26 -0.36 1.66
CA THR A 13 9.21 -1.62 0.90
C THR A 13 9.79 -2.81 1.66
N PHE A 14 10.01 -2.72 2.98
CA PHE A 14 10.62 -3.80 3.79
C PHE A 14 12.04 -4.18 3.38
N GLY A 15 12.77 -3.25 2.79
CA GLY A 15 14.11 -3.49 2.25
C GLY A 15 14.10 -4.36 1.01
N LEU A 16 12.92 -4.70 0.47
CA LEU A 16 12.76 -5.42 -0.79
C LEU A 16 13.26 -4.55 -1.92
N VAL A 17 12.81 -3.30 -1.99
CA VAL A 17 13.24 -2.37 -3.04
C VAL A 17 14.32 -1.45 -2.49
N ARG A 18 15.50 -1.53 -3.10
CA ARG A 18 16.67 -0.71 -2.74
C ARG A 18 17.09 0.10 -3.95
N VAL A 19 17.47 1.36 -3.72
CA VAL A 19 18.17 2.14 -4.73
C VAL A 19 19.66 1.97 -4.47
N ARG A 20 20.38 1.36 -5.42
CA ARG A 20 21.84 1.18 -5.39
C ARG A 20 22.40 1.57 -6.74
N ASP A 21 23.45 2.38 -6.75
CA ASP A 21 24.20 2.72 -7.98
C ASP A 21 23.32 3.21 -9.14
N ASN A 22 22.39 4.13 -8.85
CA ASN A 22 21.39 4.63 -9.80
C ASN A 22 20.43 3.55 -10.35
N ALA A 23 20.27 2.42 -9.67
CA ALA A 23 19.29 1.40 -10.05
C ALA A 23 18.32 1.10 -8.90
N VAL A 24 17.06 0.85 -9.23
CA VAL A 24 16.05 0.32 -8.32
C VAL A 24 16.11 -1.20 -8.43
N THR A 25 16.41 -1.87 -7.33
CA THR A 25 16.66 -3.31 -7.25
C THR A 25 15.66 -3.97 -6.31
N LEU A 26 15.25 -5.19 -6.64
CA LEU A 26 14.49 -6.11 -5.78
C LEU A 26 15.37 -7.32 -5.45
N GLY A 27 16.09 -7.27 -4.33
CA GLY A 27 17.14 -8.27 -4.05
C GLY A 27 18.24 -8.24 -5.13
N PRO A 28 18.53 -9.36 -5.83
CA PRO A 28 19.52 -9.39 -6.91
C PRO A 28 18.98 -8.88 -8.26
N ILE A 29 17.68 -8.57 -8.35
CA ILE A 29 17.03 -8.24 -9.62
C ILE A 29 17.02 -6.72 -9.82
N GLU A 30 17.58 -6.25 -10.92
CA GLU A 30 17.48 -4.85 -11.32
C GLU A 30 16.12 -4.56 -11.96
N LEU A 31 15.25 -3.83 -11.25
CA LEU A 31 13.93 -3.46 -11.73
C LEU A 31 14.00 -2.32 -12.76
N LEU A 32 14.76 -1.28 -12.43
CA LEU A 32 14.96 -0.10 -13.27
C LEU A 32 16.39 0.41 -13.12
N ARG A 33 17.05 0.72 -14.24
CA ARG A 33 18.33 1.42 -14.28
C ARG A 33 18.11 2.88 -14.65
N PHE A 34 18.73 3.77 -13.90
CA PHE A 34 18.81 5.19 -14.22
C PHE A 34 20.22 5.56 -14.64
N GLY A 35 20.31 6.44 -15.63
CA GLY A 35 21.57 7.03 -16.04
C GLY A 35 21.99 8.21 -15.15
N PRO A 36 23.05 8.93 -15.55
CA PRO A 36 23.56 10.05 -14.77
C PRO A 36 22.49 11.15 -14.62
N PRO A 37 22.34 11.72 -13.40
CA PRO A 37 21.38 12.79 -13.17
C PRO A 37 21.73 14.04 -13.98
N ARG A 38 20.70 14.67 -14.54
CA ARG A 38 20.73 16.05 -15.02
C ARG A 38 20.09 16.92 -13.95
N VAL A 39 20.88 17.76 -13.31
CA VAL A 39 20.41 18.68 -12.26
C VAL A 39 20.16 20.04 -12.90
N THR A 40 18.98 20.60 -12.67
CA THR A 40 18.64 22.00 -12.95
C THR A 40 18.44 22.74 -11.62
N THR A 41 18.20 24.04 -11.68
CA THR A 41 18.01 24.90 -10.50
C THR A 41 16.86 24.43 -9.59
N ASP A 42 15.81 23.85 -10.18
CA ASP A 42 14.55 23.48 -9.52
C ASP A 42 14.17 22.01 -9.69
N ALA A 43 14.95 21.23 -10.45
CA ALA A 43 14.63 19.83 -10.75
C ALA A 43 15.85 18.94 -10.85
N VAL A 44 15.64 17.65 -10.62
CA VAL A 44 16.61 16.61 -10.92
C VAL A 44 15.94 15.58 -11.82
N GLU A 45 16.59 15.29 -12.95
CA GLU A 45 16.09 14.39 -13.98
C GLU A 45 17.05 13.23 -14.20
N TRP A 46 16.52 12.01 -14.18
CA TRP A 46 17.25 10.78 -14.42
C TRP A 46 16.71 10.10 -15.68
N PRO A 47 17.54 9.86 -16.71
CA PRO A 47 17.13 9.06 -17.85
C PRO A 47 16.94 7.60 -17.42
N ILE A 48 15.90 6.93 -17.92
CA ILE A 48 15.67 5.51 -17.65
C ILE A 48 16.40 4.71 -18.73
N GLU A 49 17.49 4.06 -18.34
CA GLU A 49 18.38 3.34 -19.24
C GLU A 49 18.02 1.87 -19.42
N GLY A 50 17.17 1.30 -18.56
CA GLY A 50 16.81 -0.12 -18.67
C GLY A 50 16.27 -0.71 -17.37
N GLY A 51 16.50 -2.01 -17.18
CA GLY A 51 16.01 -2.81 -16.06
C GLY A 51 14.85 -3.73 -16.45
N LEU A 52 14.54 -4.71 -15.61
CA LEU A 52 13.55 -5.76 -15.88
C LEU A 52 12.17 -5.20 -16.25
N LEU A 53 11.77 -4.09 -15.64
CA LEU A 53 10.46 -3.49 -15.85
C LEU A 53 10.39 -2.69 -17.15
N ALA A 54 11.54 -2.25 -17.70
CA ALA A 54 11.65 -1.48 -18.92
C ALA A 54 11.65 -2.40 -20.14
N ARG A 55 10.81 -2.13 -21.15
CA ARG A 55 10.85 -2.89 -22.41
C ARG A 55 12.13 -2.61 -23.19
N ARG A 56 12.57 -1.35 -23.15
CA ARG A 56 13.75 -0.81 -23.84
C ARG A 56 14.23 0.43 -23.07
N PRO A 57 15.49 0.85 -23.23
CA PRO A 57 15.96 2.14 -22.75
C PRO A 57 15.06 3.27 -23.26
N GLY A 58 14.70 4.22 -22.41
CA GLY A 58 13.86 5.34 -22.78
C GLY A 58 12.98 5.86 -21.64
N GLY A 59 12.70 7.15 -21.73
CA GLY A 59 11.97 7.88 -20.71
C GLY A 59 12.88 8.51 -19.67
N ARG A 60 12.24 9.21 -18.74
CA ARG A 60 12.90 9.98 -17.70
C ARG A 60 12.06 10.01 -16.45
N TRP A 61 12.73 9.97 -15.31
CA TRP A 61 12.15 10.24 -14.02
C TRP A 61 12.65 11.61 -13.55
N ARG A 62 11.74 12.53 -13.28
CA ARG A 62 12.02 13.91 -12.89
C ARG A 62 11.39 14.18 -11.54
N ILE A 63 12.15 14.76 -10.62
CA ILE A 63 11.64 15.35 -9.39
C ILE A 63 11.86 16.85 -9.50
N GLN A 64 10.80 17.64 -9.35
CA GLN A 64 10.85 19.10 -9.46
C GLN A 64 10.15 19.75 -8.26
N ALA A 65 10.69 20.86 -7.78
CA ALA A 65 10.01 21.76 -6.86
C ALA A 65 9.27 22.82 -7.68
N ALA A 66 7.93 22.82 -7.64
CA ALA A 66 7.08 23.77 -8.35
C ALA A 66 5.90 24.17 -7.45
N ASP A 67 5.58 25.46 -7.39
CA ASP A 67 4.42 26.00 -6.65
C ASP A 67 4.37 25.58 -5.17
N GLY A 68 5.53 25.56 -4.50
CA GLY A 68 5.65 25.12 -3.11
C GLY A 68 5.40 23.62 -2.90
N ARG A 69 5.39 22.81 -3.97
CA ARG A 69 5.17 21.36 -3.94
C ARG A 69 6.33 20.63 -4.59
N VAL A 70 6.56 19.40 -4.14
CA VAL A 70 7.48 18.47 -4.81
C VAL A 70 6.66 17.57 -5.73
N VAL A 71 6.98 17.60 -7.03
CA VAL A 71 6.31 16.81 -8.07
C VAL A 71 7.30 15.79 -8.61
N ALA A 72 6.93 14.51 -8.55
CA ALA A 72 7.68 13.42 -9.16
C ALA A 72 6.95 12.91 -10.41
N THR A 73 7.61 12.96 -11.56
CA THR A 73 7.04 12.61 -12.86
C THR A 73 7.91 11.57 -13.54
N ALA A 74 7.32 10.42 -13.90
CA ALA A 74 7.93 9.46 -14.81
C ALA A 74 7.28 9.60 -16.19
N SER A 75 8.06 9.90 -17.23
CA SER A 75 7.54 10.17 -18.59
C SER A 75 8.34 9.43 -19.66
N GLY A 76 7.70 9.12 -20.79
CA GLY A 76 8.36 8.50 -21.95
C GLY A 76 8.89 7.08 -21.72
N TYR A 77 8.61 6.48 -20.55
CA TYR A 77 9.05 5.16 -20.16
C TYR A 77 8.17 4.08 -20.81
N PRO A 78 8.74 3.14 -21.61
CA PRO A 78 7.99 2.04 -22.18
C PRO A 78 7.98 0.84 -21.21
N PRO A 79 6.87 0.58 -20.50
CA PRO A 79 6.79 -0.58 -19.62
C PRO A 79 6.91 -1.88 -20.43
N ARG A 80 7.58 -2.88 -19.85
CA ARG A 80 7.68 -4.23 -20.41
C ARG A 80 6.32 -4.91 -20.50
N LEU A 81 5.43 -4.60 -19.56
CA LEU A 81 4.06 -5.11 -19.56
C LEU A 81 3.19 -4.29 -20.52
N PRO A 82 2.23 -4.95 -21.22
CA PRO A 82 1.15 -4.24 -21.90
C PRO A 82 0.50 -3.23 -20.97
N ARG A 83 0.16 -2.05 -21.53
CA ARG A 83 -0.42 -0.92 -20.76
C ARG A 83 -1.54 -1.33 -19.78
N PRO A 84 -2.54 -2.17 -20.15
CA PRO A 84 -3.58 -2.54 -19.19
C PRO A 84 -3.03 -3.33 -17.99
N ILE A 85 -2.10 -4.26 -18.24
CA ILE A 85 -1.48 -5.05 -17.17
C ILE A 85 -0.63 -4.14 -16.28
N TYR A 86 0.16 -3.24 -16.87
CA TYR A 86 0.94 -2.25 -16.12
C TYR A 86 0.08 -1.39 -15.19
N VAL A 87 -1.06 -0.88 -15.68
CA VAL A 87 -1.98 -0.03 -14.92
C VAL A 87 -2.64 -0.80 -13.77
N LEU A 88 -2.98 -2.08 -14.00
CA LEU A 88 -3.62 -2.93 -12.99
C LEU A 88 -2.65 -3.48 -11.95
N THR A 89 -1.35 -3.59 -12.25
CA THR A 89 -0.35 -4.18 -11.34
C THR A 89 0.68 -3.15 -10.88
N HIS A 90 1.65 -2.80 -11.72
CA HIS A 90 2.81 -1.99 -11.35
C HIS A 90 2.44 -0.58 -10.89
N LEU A 91 1.45 0.03 -11.54
CA LEU A 91 1.01 1.37 -11.16
C LEU A 91 0.38 1.37 -9.76
N GLN A 92 -0.42 0.35 -9.44
CA GLN A 92 -1.03 0.21 -8.12
C GLN A 92 0.04 0.07 -7.02
N VAL A 93 1.09 -0.70 -7.31
CA VAL A 93 2.23 -0.86 -6.40
C VAL A 93 2.98 0.47 -6.20
N HIS A 94 3.27 1.21 -7.28
CA HIS A 94 3.91 2.52 -7.18
C HIS A 94 3.06 3.52 -6.39
N GLN A 95 1.76 3.61 -6.70
CA GLN A 95 0.85 4.51 -6.01
C GLN A 95 0.71 4.14 -4.53
N LEU A 96 0.65 2.84 -4.22
CA LEU A 96 0.63 2.36 -2.85
C LEU A 96 1.87 2.82 -2.08
N PHE A 97 3.08 2.52 -2.58
CA PHE A 97 4.30 2.86 -1.86
C PHE A 97 4.53 4.37 -1.73
N THR A 98 4.25 5.13 -2.80
CA THR A 98 4.30 6.60 -2.74
C THR A 98 3.31 7.12 -1.69
N ARG A 99 2.09 6.60 -1.66
CA ARG A 99 1.10 6.98 -0.65
C ARG A 99 1.58 6.65 0.76
N LEU A 100 2.06 5.43 1.02
CA LEU A 100 2.55 5.02 2.34
C LEU A 100 3.73 5.91 2.78
N TYR A 101 4.64 6.24 1.86
CA TYR A 101 5.73 7.18 2.13
C TYR A 101 5.21 8.56 2.55
N LEU A 102 4.29 9.14 1.78
CA LEU A 102 3.70 10.45 2.09
C LEU A 102 2.93 10.44 3.41
N LEU A 103 2.20 9.36 3.71
CA LEU A 103 1.52 9.19 4.99
C LEU A 103 2.49 9.14 6.17
N ARG A 104 3.64 8.47 6.01
CA ARG A 104 4.68 8.44 7.04
C ARG A 104 5.38 9.78 7.23
N LEU A 105 5.61 10.53 6.15
CA LEU A 105 6.14 11.89 6.22
C LEU A 105 5.18 12.85 6.91
N ARG A 106 3.87 12.78 6.59
CA ARG A 106 2.84 13.56 7.28
C ARG A 106 2.81 13.22 8.77
N GLY A 107 3.11 11.97 9.13
CA GLY A 107 3.03 11.49 10.49
C GLY A 107 1.58 11.38 10.98
N ARG A 108 1.40 11.34 12.29
CA ARG A 108 0.09 11.19 12.95
C ARG A 108 -0.41 12.51 13.54
N GLU A 109 0.07 13.64 13.06
CA GLU A 109 -0.31 14.94 13.59
C GLU A 109 -1.15 15.73 12.56
N PRO A 110 -2.38 16.13 12.92
CA PRO A 110 -3.17 15.67 14.07
C PRO A 110 -3.56 14.19 13.95
N ALA A 111 -3.82 13.54 15.09
CA ALA A 111 -4.21 12.13 15.12
C ALA A 111 -5.55 11.92 14.38
N PRO A 112 -5.74 10.80 13.68
CA PRO A 112 -6.94 10.57 12.87
C PRO A 112 -8.22 10.42 13.71
N GLY A 113 -8.10 10.13 15.00
CA GLY A 113 -9.19 9.96 15.96
C GLY A 113 -8.75 9.14 17.18
N PRO A 114 -9.62 8.97 18.18
CA PRO A 114 -9.33 8.12 19.33
C PRO A 114 -9.15 6.66 18.88
N PRO A 115 -8.05 5.99 19.23
CA PRO A 115 -7.79 4.62 18.79
C PRO A 115 -8.72 3.63 19.49
N ALA A 116 -9.27 2.69 18.72
CA ALA A 116 -10.14 1.64 19.25
C ALA A 116 -9.35 0.63 20.10
N GLY A 117 -9.89 0.30 21.28
CA GLY A 117 -9.28 -0.63 22.22
C GLY A 117 -9.06 -2.04 21.64
N PRO A 118 -7.99 -2.77 22.03
CA PRO A 118 -7.70 -4.10 21.49
C PRO A 118 -8.82 -5.12 21.68
N ARG A 119 -9.58 -5.03 22.79
CA ARG A 119 -10.72 -5.92 23.08
C ARG A 119 -11.88 -5.67 22.13
N ASP A 120 -12.20 -4.40 21.87
CA ASP A 120 -13.31 -4.06 20.98
C ASP A 120 -12.99 -4.37 19.52
N ARG A 121 -11.73 -4.19 19.12
CA ARG A 121 -11.24 -4.63 17.80
C ARG A 121 -11.40 -6.13 17.60
N ARG A 122 -11.12 -6.94 18.63
CA ARG A 122 -11.34 -8.40 18.58
C ARG A 122 -12.83 -8.74 18.47
N ARG A 123 -13.70 -8.04 19.21
CA ARG A 123 -15.16 -8.22 19.12
C ARG A 123 -15.68 -7.91 17.72
N ALA A 124 -15.28 -6.79 17.13
CA ALA A 124 -15.60 -6.45 15.74
C ALA A 124 -15.14 -7.56 14.77
N ALA A 125 -13.89 -8.01 14.91
CA ALA A 125 -13.34 -9.08 14.07
C ALA A 125 -14.11 -10.40 14.21
N MET A 126 -14.58 -10.78 15.41
CA MET A 126 -15.39 -11.98 15.61
C MET A 126 -16.74 -11.89 14.90
N ILE A 127 -17.39 -10.72 14.92
CA ILE A 127 -18.64 -10.46 14.18
C ILE A 127 -18.40 -10.62 12.67
N ASP A 128 -17.33 -10.02 12.15
CA ASP A 128 -16.97 -10.10 10.73
C ASP A 128 -16.66 -11.55 10.30
N VAL A 129 -15.95 -12.30 11.14
CA VAL A 129 -15.66 -13.72 10.91
C VAL A 129 -16.95 -14.54 10.87
N ALA A 130 -17.84 -14.37 11.85
CA ALA A 130 -19.12 -15.06 11.88
C ALA A 130 -19.97 -14.75 10.63
N PHE A 131 -20.02 -13.48 10.23
CA PHE A 131 -20.69 -13.05 9.00
C PHE A 131 -20.12 -13.72 7.75
N CYS A 132 -18.80 -13.72 7.58
CA CYS A 132 -18.14 -14.36 6.44
C CYS A 132 -18.35 -15.89 6.42
N PHE A 133 -18.34 -16.54 7.59
CA PHE A 133 -18.60 -17.98 7.71
C PHE A 133 -20.04 -18.35 7.38
N THR A 134 -21.00 -17.51 7.76
CA THR A 134 -22.42 -17.66 7.42
C THR A 134 -22.59 -17.51 5.91
N LEU A 135 -22.08 -16.43 5.32
CA LEU A 135 -22.16 -16.19 3.88
C LEU A 135 -21.52 -17.32 3.05
N ALA A 136 -20.38 -17.84 3.49
CA ALA A 136 -19.73 -18.99 2.86
C ALA A 136 -20.47 -20.32 3.08
N GLY A 137 -21.18 -20.47 4.21
CA GLY A 137 -21.95 -21.66 4.57
C GLY A 137 -23.23 -21.84 3.76
N PHE A 138 -23.87 -20.75 3.35
CA PHE A 138 -25.08 -20.76 2.52
C PHE A 138 -24.85 -21.32 1.10
N ILE A 139 -23.60 -21.44 0.62
CA ILE A 139 -23.30 -21.56 -0.82
C ILE A 139 -22.57 -22.89 -1.22
N GLY A 140 -22.40 -23.88 -0.33
CA GLY A 140 -22.09 -25.27 -0.79
C GLY A 140 -21.25 -26.21 0.08
N ARG A 141 -20.65 -27.23 -0.57
CA ARG A 141 -20.02 -28.43 0.05
C ARG A 141 -18.83 -28.13 0.99
N ARG A 142 -18.79 -28.85 2.12
CA ARG A 142 -17.85 -28.70 3.27
C ARG A 142 -16.37 -28.54 2.89
N ARG A 143 -15.88 -29.30 1.88
CA ARG A 143 -14.46 -29.33 1.49
C ARG A 143 -13.97 -28.04 0.79
N ARG A 144 -14.85 -27.30 0.11
CA ARG A 144 -14.51 -26.01 -0.54
C ARG A 144 -14.84 -24.80 0.35
N ARG A 145 -15.39 -25.03 1.55
CA ARG A 145 -15.88 -23.97 2.44
C ARG A 145 -14.76 -23.06 2.89
N LEU A 146 -13.61 -23.60 3.33
CA LEU A 146 -12.49 -22.78 3.82
C LEU A 146 -11.96 -21.81 2.75
N ARG A 147 -11.65 -22.31 1.54
CA ARG A 147 -11.17 -21.47 0.44
C ARG A 147 -12.19 -20.38 0.08
N ARG A 148 -13.48 -20.72 0.05
CA ARG A 148 -14.56 -19.77 -0.22
C ARG A 148 -14.67 -18.72 0.89
N THR A 149 -14.63 -19.12 2.16
CA THR A 149 -14.64 -18.20 3.30
C THR A 149 -13.48 -17.21 3.20
N LEU A 150 -12.27 -17.67 2.84
CA LEU A 150 -11.11 -16.79 2.66
C LEU A 150 -11.32 -15.78 1.52
N VAL A 151 -11.83 -16.21 0.37
CA VAL A 151 -12.11 -15.32 -0.77
C VAL A 151 -13.19 -14.31 -0.42
N ILE A 152 -14.29 -14.75 0.20
CA ILE A 152 -15.39 -13.89 0.66
C ILE A 152 -14.87 -12.89 1.68
N ALA A 153 -14.13 -13.35 2.69
CA ALA A 153 -13.56 -12.49 3.72
C ALA A 153 -12.62 -11.45 3.12
N ALA A 154 -11.75 -11.84 2.17
CA ALA A 154 -10.85 -10.91 1.51
C ALA A 154 -11.61 -9.84 0.72
N ALA A 155 -12.56 -10.25 -0.13
CA ALA A 155 -13.37 -9.33 -0.93
C ALA A 155 -14.19 -8.38 -0.05
N TYR A 156 -14.82 -8.91 0.99
CA TYR A 156 -15.60 -8.17 1.97
C TYR A 156 -14.77 -7.10 2.69
N HIS A 157 -13.63 -7.47 3.28
CA HIS A 157 -12.81 -6.51 4.02
C HIS A 157 -12.21 -5.44 3.10
N VAL A 158 -11.71 -5.82 1.92
CA VAL A 158 -11.16 -4.85 0.96
C VAL A 158 -12.23 -3.86 0.53
N ALA A 159 -13.43 -4.33 0.16
CA ALA A 159 -14.53 -3.44 -0.24
C ALA A 159 -14.96 -2.51 0.90
N CYS A 160 -15.23 -3.06 2.10
CA CYS A 160 -15.64 -2.28 3.27
C CYS A 160 -14.61 -1.21 3.65
N TRP A 161 -13.33 -1.58 3.73
CA TRP A 161 -12.27 -0.64 4.09
C TRP A 161 -12.05 0.46 3.05
N SER A 162 -12.20 0.15 1.76
CA SER A 162 -12.01 1.14 0.70
C SER A 162 -13.19 2.09 0.51
N ILE A 163 -14.43 1.63 0.72
CA ILE A 163 -15.63 2.43 0.46
C ILE A 163 -15.95 3.35 1.66
N SER A 164 -16.05 2.76 2.85
CA SER A 164 -16.55 3.45 4.06
C SER A 164 -15.55 3.41 5.23
N GLY A 165 -14.56 2.53 5.18
CA GLY A 165 -13.70 2.20 6.33
C GLY A 165 -14.38 1.29 7.35
N ARG A 166 -15.67 0.95 7.17
CA ARG A 166 -16.46 0.22 8.17
C ARG A 166 -16.85 -1.16 7.65
N THR A 167 -16.47 -2.19 8.40
CA THR A 167 -17.05 -3.53 8.28
C THR A 167 -18.35 -3.61 9.09
N LEU A 168 -19.14 -4.67 8.95
CA LEU A 168 -20.30 -4.96 9.81
C LEU A 168 -19.93 -4.96 11.29
N GLY A 169 -18.85 -5.66 11.66
CA GLY A 169 -18.31 -5.63 13.02
C GLY A 169 -17.90 -4.22 13.44
N GLY A 170 -17.29 -3.46 12.54
CA GLY A 170 -16.96 -2.06 12.75
C GLY A 170 -18.20 -1.20 12.98
N LEU A 171 -19.26 -1.38 12.18
CA LEU A 171 -20.52 -0.66 12.33
C LEU A 171 -21.16 -0.92 13.71
N VAL A 172 -21.20 -2.19 14.13
CA VAL A 172 -21.74 -2.58 15.45
C VAL A 172 -20.91 -2.01 16.59
N MET A 173 -19.58 -2.05 16.47
CA MET A 173 -18.65 -1.59 17.51
C MET A 173 -18.31 -0.10 17.41
N ARG A 174 -18.94 0.66 16.50
CA ARG A 174 -18.63 2.07 16.18
C ARG A 174 -17.15 2.31 15.90
N GLN A 175 -16.58 1.46 15.05
CA GLN A 175 -15.19 1.49 14.63
C GLN A 175 -15.06 1.70 13.13
N ARG A 176 -14.05 2.47 12.75
CA ARG A 176 -13.69 2.70 11.36
C ARG A 176 -12.19 2.56 11.16
N VAL A 177 -11.81 1.95 10.05
CA VAL A 177 -10.43 1.90 9.57
C VAL A 177 -10.18 3.09 8.67
N VAL A 178 -9.16 3.87 8.99
CA VAL A 178 -8.73 5.04 8.22
C VAL A 178 -7.23 5.00 7.99
N ALA A 179 -6.74 5.73 7.00
CA ALA A 179 -5.30 6.03 6.93
C ALA A 179 -4.92 6.98 8.08
N VAL A 180 -3.64 7.04 8.44
CA VAL A 180 -3.13 7.92 9.52
C VAL A 180 -3.46 9.41 9.32
N ASP A 181 -3.79 9.78 8.09
CA ASP A 181 -4.11 11.13 7.65
C ASP A 181 -5.65 11.40 7.67
N ALA A 182 -6.41 10.47 8.27
CA ALA A 182 -7.87 10.36 8.36
C ALA A 182 -8.61 10.11 7.03
N SER A 183 -7.89 9.94 5.92
CA SER A 183 -8.51 9.63 4.63
C SER A 183 -8.91 8.15 4.49
N ARG A 184 -9.73 7.84 3.49
CA ARG A 184 -10.13 6.47 3.17
C ARG A 184 -8.96 5.66 2.61
N LEU A 185 -8.98 4.35 2.82
CA LEU A 185 -7.98 3.44 2.26
C LEU A 185 -8.20 3.28 0.76
N THR A 186 -7.12 3.31 -0.02
CA THR A 186 -7.18 2.85 -1.41
C THR A 186 -7.33 1.32 -1.45
N PRO A 187 -7.87 0.72 -2.53
CA PRO A 187 -7.95 -0.73 -2.66
C PRO A 187 -6.59 -1.43 -2.48
N ALA A 188 -5.53 -0.86 -3.06
CA ALA A 188 -4.18 -1.39 -2.90
C ALA A 188 -3.71 -1.37 -1.43
N GLN A 189 -4.01 -0.29 -0.69
CA GLN A 189 -3.67 -0.18 0.73
C GLN A 189 -4.49 -1.15 1.59
N ALA A 190 -5.77 -1.35 1.27
CA ALA A 190 -6.63 -2.32 1.94
C ALA A 190 -6.17 -3.77 1.72
N ILE A 191 -5.80 -4.13 0.48
CA ILE A 191 -5.23 -5.44 0.15
C ILE A 191 -3.91 -5.65 0.90
N PHE A 192 -3.05 -4.63 0.90
CA PHE A 192 -1.76 -4.69 1.58
C PHE A 192 -1.92 -4.89 3.09
N ARG A 193 -2.82 -4.14 3.73
CA ARG A 193 -3.20 -4.32 5.13
C ARG A 193 -3.73 -5.73 5.41
N LEU A 194 -4.59 -6.26 4.54
CA LEU A 194 -5.14 -7.62 4.66
C LEU A 194 -4.05 -8.68 4.61
N ALA A 195 -3.10 -8.55 3.68
CA ALA A 195 -1.98 -9.48 3.49
C ALA A 195 -1.05 -9.55 4.71
N LEU A 196 -1.02 -8.50 5.54
CA LEU A 196 -0.23 -8.42 6.76
C LEU A 196 -0.93 -8.99 8.01
N LEU A 197 -2.23 -9.31 7.93
CA LEU A 197 -2.96 -9.87 9.07
C LEU A 197 -2.34 -11.15 9.65
N PRO A 198 -1.83 -12.11 8.86
CA PRO A 198 -1.16 -13.28 9.43
C PRO A 198 0.07 -12.92 10.28
N ALA A 199 0.80 -11.86 9.92
CA ALA A 199 1.97 -11.42 10.67
C ALA A 199 1.60 -10.88 12.07
N TYR A 200 0.40 -10.29 12.23
CA TYR A 200 -0.15 -9.94 13.54
C TYR A 200 -0.25 -11.14 14.47
N TRP A 201 -0.75 -12.27 13.96
CA TRP A 201 -0.95 -13.48 14.76
C TRP A 201 0.37 -14.07 15.28
N ILE A 202 1.42 -13.96 14.47
CA ILE A 202 2.76 -14.46 14.81
C ILE A 202 3.46 -13.51 15.80
N THR A 203 3.47 -12.21 15.51
CA THR A 203 4.26 -11.24 16.28
C THR A 203 3.53 -10.61 17.46
N ARG A 204 2.20 -10.78 17.52
CA ARG A 204 1.28 -10.08 18.46
C ARG A 204 1.39 -8.56 18.45
N ARG A 205 2.03 -7.97 17.44
CA ARG A 205 2.11 -6.53 17.19
C ARG A 205 1.20 -6.16 16.02
N PRO A 206 0.51 -5.01 16.04
CA PRO A 206 -0.39 -4.55 14.97
C PRO A 206 0.37 -4.09 13.72
N LEU A 207 1.25 -4.94 13.19
CA LEU A 207 2.10 -4.67 12.03
C LEU A 207 1.29 -4.26 10.80
N GLN A 208 0.10 -4.83 10.63
CA GLN A 208 -0.82 -4.45 9.55
C GLN A 208 -1.18 -2.96 9.57
N ASP A 209 -1.32 -2.37 10.76
CA ASP A 209 -1.70 -0.96 10.91
C ASP A 209 -0.48 -0.05 10.78
N GLU A 210 0.63 -0.44 11.40
CA GLU A 210 1.90 0.29 11.33
C GLU A 210 2.42 0.39 9.88
N LEU A 211 2.46 -0.75 9.19
CA LEU A 211 3.08 -0.84 7.88
C LEU A 211 2.20 -0.31 6.76
N ALA A 212 0.89 -0.56 6.84
CA ALA A 212 -0.07 -0.01 5.89
C ALA A 212 -0.41 1.46 6.21
N SER A 213 0.18 2.06 7.25
CA SER A 213 -0.08 3.43 7.69
C SER A 213 -1.59 3.67 7.87
N THR A 214 -2.23 2.78 8.62
CA THR A 214 -3.66 2.82 8.95
C THR A 214 -3.88 2.81 10.45
N GLU A 215 -5.07 3.23 10.87
CA GLU A 215 -5.50 3.21 12.25
C GLU A 215 -6.97 2.77 12.34
N VAL A 216 -7.31 2.07 13.42
CA VAL A 216 -8.70 1.75 13.75
C VAL A 216 -9.15 2.74 14.80
N ILE A 217 -10.02 3.66 14.42
CA ILE A 217 -10.55 4.70 15.29
C ILE A 217 -11.96 4.33 15.76
N THR A 218 -12.34 4.83 16.93
CA THR A 218 -13.74 4.89 17.37
C THR A 218 -14.40 6.15 16.78
N ASP A 219 -15.64 5.99 16.31
CA ASP A 219 -16.52 7.09 15.89
C ASP A 219 -17.13 7.82 17.10
#